data_AF-A0A1Z4V932-F1
#
_entry.id   AF-A0A1Z4V932-F1
#
_cell.length_a   1.000
_cell.length_b   1.000
_cell.length_c   1.000
_cell.angle_alpha   90.00
_cell.angle_beta   90.00
_cell.angle_gamma   90.00
#
_symmetry.space_group_name_H-M   'P 1'
#
loop_
_entity.id
_entity.type
_entity.pdbx_description
1 polymer ?
#
loop_
_entity_poly.entity_id
_entity_poly.type
_entity_poly.pdbx_seq_one_letter_code
_entity_poly.pdbx_strand_id
1 'polypeptide(L)'
;MFLPISRGKLTRSTPCNSKIRYLLLLILSSLIVTTNTQVLAHTVKISEDVGGTVHLEPNDNPRAGEVTQTWFALTRKGGKVIPLKDCNCRLAIYAEPHVAGEPALIEPRLKSIQAEQYEGIPGAEVTFPKPGAYQLQLSGKPVTEGSFKPFELKFFVTVATGKAIDISQPGQNENQQGTTIGLIQPLIWLGILLLSGGIVVFLVQMKKQN
;
A
#
# COMPACT_ATOMS: atom_id res chain seq x y z
N MET A 1 -61.02 52.37 -26.93
CA MET A 1 -59.68 52.67 -27.46
C MET A 1 -58.72 51.67 -26.81
N PHE A 2 -58.41 50.57 -27.50
CA PHE A 2 -57.46 49.54 -27.04
C PHE A 2 -56.61 49.11 -28.25
N LEU A 3 -55.29 49.09 -28.05
CA LEU A 3 -54.23 49.03 -29.05
C LEU A 3 -54.06 47.63 -29.69
N PRO A 4 -53.52 47.54 -30.92
CA PRO A 4 -53.21 46.26 -31.56
C PRO A 4 -51.95 45.61 -30.95
N ILE A 5 -52.04 44.31 -30.67
CA ILE A 5 -50.91 43.48 -30.19
C ILE A 5 -50.07 43.04 -31.40
N SER A 6 -48.81 43.46 -31.40
CA SER A 6 -47.79 43.09 -32.39
C SER A 6 -47.36 41.63 -32.22
N ARG A 7 -47.40 40.85 -33.31
CA ARG A 7 -46.88 39.47 -33.37
C ARG A 7 -45.37 39.49 -33.56
N GLY A 8 -44.62 39.36 -32.46
CA GLY A 8 -43.20 39.07 -32.49
C GLY A 8 -42.91 37.63 -32.92
N LYS A 9 -42.14 37.48 -34.00
CA LYS A 9 -41.66 36.21 -34.55
C LYS A 9 -40.58 35.63 -33.60
N LEU A 10 -40.88 34.53 -32.92
CA LEU A 10 -39.91 33.76 -32.14
C LEU A 10 -38.96 33.02 -33.10
N THR A 11 -37.75 33.54 -33.28
CA THR A 11 -36.66 32.78 -33.87
C THR A 11 -36.06 31.85 -32.82
N ARG A 12 -36.33 30.55 -32.97
CA ARG A 12 -35.68 29.48 -32.22
C ARG A 12 -34.18 29.48 -32.56
N SER A 13 -33.33 29.94 -31.66
CA SER A 13 -31.90 29.73 -31.81
C SER A 13 -31.60 28.25 -31.57
N THR A 14 -31.07 27.60 -32.61
CA THR A 14 -30.51 26.25 -32.51
C THR A 14 -29.34 26.33 -31.54
N PRO A 15 -29.31 25.58 -30.43
CA PRO A 15 -28.10 25.51 -29.63
C PRO A 15 -27.03 24.85 -30.49
N CYS A 16 -25.90 25.53 -30.65
CA CYS A 16 -24.69 25.03 -31.28
C CYS A 16 -24.21 23.81 -30.48
N ASN A 17 -24.78 22.67 -30.87
CA ASN A 17 -24.67 21.37 -30.25
C ASN A 17 -23.48 20.66 -30.91
N SER A 18 -22.64 20.05 -30.07
CA SER A 18 -21.74 18.92 -30.36
C SER A 18 -20.37 19.15 -29.71
N LYS A 19 -19.59 20.12 -30.16
CA LYS A 19 -18.15 20.21 -29.81
C LYS A 19 -17.89 20.44 -28.31
N ILE A 20 -18.73 21.23 -27.64
CA ILE A 20 -18.60 21.52 -26.19
C ILE A 20 -18.98 20.28 -25.35
N ARG A 21 -19.92 19.45 -25.82
CA ARG A 21 -20.31 18.20 -25.15
C ARG A 21 -19.22 17.13 -25.29
N TYR A 22 -18.59 17.03 -26.46
CA TYR A 22 -17.45 16.12 -26.66
C TYR A 22 -16.21 16.58 -25.90
N LEU A 23 -15.97 17.88 -25.77
CA LEU A 23 -14.86 18.42 -24.98
C LEU A 23 -15.04 18.13 -23.48
N LEU A 24 -16.25 18.32 -22.94
CA LEU A 24 -16.60 17.96 -21.57
C LEU A 24 -16.49 16.44 -21.33
N LEU A 25 -16.95 15.61 -22.27
CA LEU A 25 -16.81 14.15 -22.20
C LEU A 25 -15.34 13.70 -22.25
N LEU A 26 -14.50 14.35 -23.07
CA LEU A 26 -13.06 14.06 -23.13
C LEU A 26 -12.37 14.43 -21.82
N ILE A 27 -12.64 15.61 -21.25
CA ILE A 27 -12.08 16.02 -19.95
C ILE A 27 -12.55 15.09 -18.82
N LEU A 28 -13.83 14.70 -18.80
CA LEU A 28 -14.36 13.75 -17.81
C LEU A 28 -13.77 12.35 -17.97
N SER A 29 -13.50 11.90 -19.21
CA SER A 29 -12.86 10.61 -19.49
C SER A 29 -11.39 10.56 -19.05
N SER A 30 -10.66 11.68 -19.13
CA SER A 30 -9.25 11.75 -18.73
C SER A 30 -9.03 11.70 -17.21
N LEU A 31 -10.08 11.87 -16.40
CA LEU A 31 -9.98 11.88 -14.93
C LEU A 31 -10.05 10.49 -14.29
N ILE A 32 -10.32 9.42 -15.05
CA ILE A 32 -10.60 8.08 -14.50
C ILE A 32 -9.33 7.21 -14.37
N VAL A 33 -8.17 7.64 -14.88
CA VAL A 33 -6.92 6.87 -14.74
C VAL A 33 -6.20 7.25 -13.45
N THR A 34 -6.82 7.01 -12.30
CA THR A 34 -6.06 6.87 -11.06
C THR A 34 -5.56 5.43 -10.99
N THR A 35 -4.23 5.27 -11.02
CA THR A 35 -3.59 3.98 -10.80
C THR A 35 -3.96 3.51 -9.39
N ASN A 36 -4.88 2.55 -9.31
CA ASN A 36 -5.13 1.80 -8.09
C ASN A 36 -3.84 1.05 -7.75
N THR A 37 -2.95 1.67 -6.95
CA THR A 37 -1.95 0.90 -6.22
C THR A 37 -2.76 0.02 -5.28
N GLN A 38 -2.98 -1.24 -5.66
CA GLN A 38 -3.46 -2.24 -4.73
C GLN A 38 -2.43 -2.29 -3.61
N VAL A 39 -2.74 -1.60 -2.50
CA VAL A 39 -2.18 -1.95 -1.21
C VAL A 39 -2.53 -3.42 -1.06
N LEU A 40 -1.53 -4.30 -0.92
CA LEU A 40 -1.74 -5.70 -0.56
C LEU A 40 -2.40 -5.70 0.81
N ALA A 41 -3.71 -5.51 0.83
CA ALA A 41 -4.49 -5.54 2.05
C ALA A 41 -4.31 -6.93 2.63
N HIS A 42 -3.85 -6.97 3.89
CA HIS A 42 -3.51 -8.17 4.64
C HIS A 42 -4.53 -9.28 4.39
N THR A 43 -4.15 -10.24 3.54
CA THR A 43 -5.05 -11.31 3.17
C THR A 43 -5.18 -12.25 4.36
N VAL A 44 -6.38 -12.31 4.94
CA VAL A 44 -6.69 -13.26 6.00
C VAL A 44 -6.53 -14.68 5.47
N LYS A 45 -5.73 -15.49 6.15
CA LYS A 45 -5.64 -16.94 5.94
C LYS A 45 -6.50 -17.62 6.99
N ILE A 46 -7.21 -18.66 6.59
CA ILE A 46 -8.12 -19.42 7.46
C ILE A 46 -7.75 -20.89 7.39
N SER A 47 -7.69 -21.53 8.54
CA SER A 47 -7.54 -22.97 8.70
C SER A 47 -8.46 -23.40 9.84
N GLU A 48 -9.39 -24.31 9.56
CA GLU A 48 -10.40 -24.76 10.53
C GLU A 48 -11.21 -23.59 11.12
N ASP A 49 -11.11 -23.35 12.44
CA ASP A 49 -11.77 -22.27 13.16
C ASP A 49 -10.83 -21.12 13.54
N VAL A 50 -9.62 -21.09 12.96
CA VAL A 50 -8.60 -20.06 13.18
C VAL A 50 -8.36 -19.25 11.91
N GLY A 51 -8.49 -17.94 12.04
CA GLY A 51 -8.09 -16.96 11.03
C GLY A 51 -6.85 -16.21 11.47
N GLY A 52 -6.00 -15.79 10.52
CA GLY A 52 -4.82 -15.00 10.82
C GLY A 52 -4.45 -14.04 9.69
N THR A 53 -3.89 -12.90 10.08
CA THR A 53 -3.10 -12.03 9.19
C THR A 53 -1.63 -12.06 9.62
N VAL A 54 -0.76 -11.63 8.73
CA VAL A 54 0.66 -11.40 9.02
C VAL A 54 0.98 -9.95 8.68
N HIS A 55 1.86 -9.34 9.47
CA HIS A 55 2.46 -8.04 9.20
C HIS A 55 3.98 -8.12 9.36
N LEU A 56 4.71 -7.44 8.49
CA LEU A 56 6.17 -7.41 8.44
C LEU A 56 6.66 -5.97 8.44
N GLU A 57 7.40 -5.56 9.47
CA GLU A 57 7.85 -4.17 9.58
C GLU A 57 9.12 -3.89 8.77
N PRO A 58 9.22 -2.71 8.12
CA PRO A 58 8.21 -1.66 8.04
C PRO A 58 7.23 -1.85 6.87
N ASN A 59 5.93 -1.65 7.11
CA ASN A 59 4.87 -1.54 6.08
C ASN A 59 4.81 -2.71 5.07
N ASP A 60 5.02 -3.93 5.54
CA ASP A 60 4.98 -5.17 4.75
C ASP A 60 5.98 -5.22 3.60
N ASN A 61 7.07 -4.47 3.75
CA ASN A 61 8.16 -4.39 2.78
C ASN A 61 9.49 -4.80 3.42
N PRO A 62 9.63 -6.08 3.84
CA PRO A 62 10.86 -6.58 4.45
C PRO A 62 12.04 -6.49 3.48
N ARG A 63 13.23 -6.25 4.02
CA ARG A 63 14.47 -6.09 3.25
C ARG A 63 15.49 -7.12 3.68
N ALA A 64 16.15 -7.74 2.71
CA ALA A 64 17.16 -8.76 2.98
C ALA A 64 18.32 -8.19 3.81
N GLY A 65 18.83 -8.95 4.76
CA GLY A 65 19.92 -8.53 5.65
C GLY A 65 19.51 -7.51 6.72
N GLU A 66 18.26 -7.04 6.73
CA GLU A 66 17.73 -6.13 7.74
C GLU A 66 16.82 -6.91 8.71
N VAL A 67 16.80 -6.52 9.99
CA VAL A 67 15.89 -7.10 10.98
C VAL A 67 14.47 -6.63 10.66
N THR A 68 13.57 -7.58 10.46
CA THR A 68 12.15 -7.38 10.20
C THR A 68 11.35 -7.88 11.40
N GLN A 69 10.59 -7.01 12.05
CA GLN A 69 9.62 -7.46 13.04
C GLN A 69 8.42 -8.07 12.31
N THR A 70 8.20 -9.36 12.51
CA THR A 70 7.08 -10.11 11.92
C THR A 70 6.09 -10.48 13.01
N TRP A 71 4.80 -10.22 12.82
CA TRP A 71 3.78 -10.55 13.80
C TRP A 71 2.47 -11.00 13.16
N PHE A 72 1.67 -11.74 13.94
CA PHE A 72 0.46 -12.39 13.46
C PHE A 72 -0.73 -12.07 14.35
N ALA A 73 -1.76 -11.42 13.79
CA ALA A 73 -3.04 -11.30 14.47
C ALA A 73 -3.86 -12.56 14.24
N LEU A 74 -3.89 -13.44 15.26
CA LEU A 74 -4.68 -14.67 15.24
C LEU A 74 -6.05 -14.45 15.88
N THR A 75 -7.09 -14.98 15.26
CA THR A 75 -8.45 -14.94 15.78
C THR A 75 -9.15 -16.29 15.63
N ARG A 76 -10.05 -16.60 16.56
CA ARG A 76 -11.01 -17.71 16.41
C ARG A 76 -12.23 -17.25 15.63
N LYS A 77 -13.02 -18.19 15.15
CA LYS A 77 -14.39 -17.92 14.67
C LYS A 77 -15.13 -17.06 15.70
N GLY A 78 -15.73 -15.95 15.24
CA GLY A 78 -16.34 -14.93 16.09
C GLY A 78 -15.41 -13.77 16.47
N GLY A 79 -14.17 -13.74 15.97
CA GLY A 79 -13.27 -12.57 16.08
C GLY A 79 -12.48 -12.48 17.38
N LYS A 80 -12.56 -13.50 18.26
CA LYS A 80 -11.79 -13.51 19.51
C LYS A 80 -10.31 -13.73 19.24
N VAL A 81 -9.46 -12.82 19.71
CA VAL A 81 -7.99 -12.93 19.57
C VAL A 81 -7.46 -14.20 20.25
N ILE A 82 -6.49 -14.84 19.61
CA ILE A 82 -5.70 -15.94 20.18
C ILE A 82 -4.32 -15.38 20.57
N PRO A 83 -4.07 -15.12 21.86
CA PRO A 83 -2.76 -14.66 22.30
C PRO A 83 -1.75 -15.81 22.27
N LEU A 84 -0.46 -15.49 22.15
CA LEU A 84 0.61 -16.49 22.10
C LEU A 84 0.63 -17.40 23.33
N LYS A 85 0.31 -16.88 24.52
CA LYS A 85 0.24 -17.68 25.75
C LYS A 85 -0.77 -18.84 25.70
N ASP A 86 -1.77 -18.75 24.82
CA ASP A 86 -2.81 -19.77 24.66
C ASP A 86 -2.51 -20.71 23.48
N CYS A 87 -1.39 -20.50 22.77
CA CYS A 87 -0.99 -21.24 21.58
C CYS A 87 0.42 -21.83 21.71
N ASN A 88 0.53 -23.14 21.52
CA ASN A 88 1.80 -23.80 21.19
C ASN A 88 2.11 -23.56 19.71
N CYS A 89 2.44 -22.31 19.38
CA CYS A 89 2.66 -21.82 18.03
C CYS A 89 4.12 -22.00 17.61
N ARG A 90 4.35 -22.32 16.32
CA ARG A 90 5.67 -22.37 15.68
C ARG A 90 5.63 -21.68 14.33
N LEU A 91 6.65 -20.87 14.05
CA LEU A 91 6.89 -20.26 12.75
C LEU A 91 8.03 -20.97 12.04
N ALA A 92 7.79 -21.40 10.80
CA ALA A 92 8.79 -21.91 9.88
C ALA A 92 8.78 -21.04 8.61
N ILE A 93 9.96 -20.68 8.12
CA ILE A 93 10.13 -19.80 6.95
C ILE A 93 10.91 -20.55 5.88
N TYR A 94 10.37 -20.58 4.66
CA TYR A 94 10.95 -21.24 3.49
C TYR A 94 11.21 -20.21 2.40
N ALA A 95 12.32 -20.34 1.67
CA ALA A 95 12.52 -19.61 0.42
C ALA A 95 11.71 -20.29 -0.69
N GLU A 96 11.11 -19.53 -1.60
CA GLU A 96 10.34 -20.08 -2.71
C GLU A 96 11.15 -20.07 -4.03
N PRO A 97 11.06 -21.13 -4.86
CA PRO A 97 10.35 -22.38 -4.60
C PRO A 97 11.09 -23.28 -3.59
N HIS A 98 10.34 -24.02 -2.77
CA HIS A 98 10.88 -25.10 -1.93
C HIS A 98 10.20 -26.44 -2.23
N VAL A 99 10.86 -27.54 -1.85
CA VAL A 99 10.29 -28.89 -1.96
C VAL A 99 9.62 -29.27 -0.65
N ALA A 100 8.48 -29.96 -0.73
CA ALA A 100 7.81 -30.47 0.47
C ALA A 100 8.73 -31.41 1.27
N GLY A 101 8.86 -31.16 2.57
CA GLY A 101 9.73 -31.92 3.46
C GLY A 101 11.17 -31.41 3.56
N GLU A 102 11.54 -30.39 2.78
CA GLU A 102 12.78 -29.64 3.00
C GLU A 102 12.75 -28.94 4.37
N PRO A 103 13.87 -28.88 5.10
CA PRO A 103 13.92 -28.13 6.35
C PRO A 103 13.64 -26.64 6.13
N ALA A 104 13.03 -26.00 7.15
CA ALA A 104 12.84 -24.56 7.14
C ALA A 104 14.19 -23.83 7.10
N LEU A 105 14.24 -22.76 6.32
CA LEU A 105 15.41 -21.88 6.25
C LEU A 105 15.61 -21.12 7.57
N ILE A 106 14.52 -20.68 8.19
CA ILE A 106 14.52 -19.94 9.46
C ILE A 106 13.38 -20.44 10.35
N GLU A 107 13.67 -20.75 11.61
CA GLU A 107 12.69 -21.10 12.64
C GLU A 107 12.85 -20.18 13.86
N PRO A 108 12.39 -18.93 13.79
CA PRO A 108 12.56 -18.00 14.89
C PRO A 108 11.67 -18.40 16.08
N ARG A 109 12.15 -18.13 17.30
CA ARG A 109 11.32 -18.29 18.50
C ARG A 109 10.28 -17.18 18.55
N LEU A 110 9.01 -17.56 18.64
CA LEU A 110 7.91 -16.62 18.84
C LEU A 110 7.95 -16.04 20.25
N LYS A 111 7.69 -14.74 20.33
CA LYS A 111 7.55 -13.96 21.56
C LYS A 111 6.20 -13.25 21.55
N SER A 112 5.68 -13.00 22.74
CA SER A 112 4.48 -12.21 22.93
C SER A 112 4.83 -10.74 22.71
N ILE A 113 4.16 -10.08 21.77
CA ILE A 113 4.37 -8.66 21.49
C ILE A 113 3.06 -7.87 21.57
N GLN A 114 3.19 -6.55 21.56
CA GLN A 114 2.07 -5.62 21.36
C GLN A 114 2.31 -4.87 20.04
N ALA A 115 1.32 -4.88 19.15
CA ALA A 115 1.38 -4.16 17.89
C ALA A 115 -0.02 -3.69 17.51
N GLU A 116 -0.12 -2.46 17.01
CA GLU A 116 -1.38 -1.80 16.72
C GLU A 116 -2.35 -1.87 17.93
N GLN A 117 -3.52 -2.48 17.75
CA GLN A 117 -4.55 -2.72 18.77
C GLN A 117 -4.46 -4.11 19.42
N TYR A 118 -3.51 -4.94 18.99
CA TYR A 118 -3.40 -6.33 19.41
C TYR A 118 -2.39 -6.48 20.55
N GLU A 119 -2.81 -7.20 21.59
CA GLU A 119 -2.01 -7.48 22.77
C GLU A 119 -1.66 -8.96 22.87
N GLY A 120 -0.42 -9.25 23.21
CA GLY A 120 0.05 -10.60 23.48
C GLY A 120 0.06 -11.54 22.28
N ILE A 121 0.11 -11.00 21.06
CA ILE A 121 0.10 -11.78 19.83
C ILE A 121 1.46 -12.42 19.53
N PRO A 122 1.50 -13.51 18.73
CA PRO A 122 2.74 -14.09 18.26
C PRO A 122 3.53 -13.12 17.38
N GLY A 123 4.79 -12.85 17.74
CA GLY A 123 5.72 -12.10 16.91
C GLY A 123 7.16 -12.59 17.03
N ALA A 124 8.00 -12.23 16.08
CA ALA A 124 9.42 -12.55 16.06
C ALA A 124 10.21 -11.50 15.27
N GLU A 125 11.49 -11.38 15.56
CA GLU A 125 12.46 -10.70 14.71
C GLU A 125 13.02 -11.72 13.71
N VAL A 126 12.99 -11.35 12.42
CA VAL A 126 13.44 -12.20 11.31
C VAL A 126 14.40 -11.40 10.45
N THR A 127 15.55 -11.99 10.10
CA THR A 127 16.45 -11.44 9.09
C THR A 127 16.45 -12.36 7.88
N PHE A 128 15.83 -11.91 6.79
CA PHE A 128 15.83 -12.67 5.54
C PHE A 128 17.21 -12.60 4.88
N PRO A 129 17.86 -13.72 4.53
CA PRO A 129 19.24 -13.69 4.08
C PRO A 129 19.42 -13.11 2.68
N LYS A 130 18.41 -13.26 1.81
CA LYS A 130 18.47 -12.82 0.40
C LYS A 130 17.14 -12.21 -0.04
N PRO A 131 17.15 -11.32 -1.05
CA PRO A 131 15.92 -10.86 -1.69
C PRO A 131 15.24 -12.02 -2.40
N GLY A 132 13.90 -12.01 -2.47
CA GLY A 132 13.15 -13.07 -3.13
C GLY A 132 11.80 -13.36 -2.49
N ALA A 133 11.12 -14.38 -3.00
CA ALA A 133 9.85 -14.86 -2.45
C ALA A 133 10.10 -15.83 -1.29
N TYR A 134 9.28 -15.71 -0.24
CA TYR A 134 9.31 -16.58 0.93
C TYR A 134 7.91 -17.00 1.32
N GLN A 135 7.80 -18.18 1.95
CA GLN A 135 6.60 -18.63 2.61
C GLN A 135 6.83 -18.65 4.13
N LEU A 136 5.96 -17.94 4.85
CA LEU A 136 5.87 -17.97 6.30
C LEU A 136 4.75 -18.95 6.65
N GLN A 137 5.12 -20.09 7.21
CA GLN A 137 4.19 -21.10 7.71
C GLN A 137 4.06 -20.97 9.22
N LEU A 138 2.92 -20.46 9.68
CA LEU A 138 2.56 -20.43 11.08
C LEU A 138 1.66 -21.63 11.40
N SER A 139 2.10 -22.47 12.33
CA SER A 139 1.33 -23.62 12.81
C SER A 139 1.12 -23.53 14.30
N GLY A 140 0.03 -24.10 14.80
CA GLY A 140 -0.29 -24.01 16.22
C GLY A 140 -1.28 -25.05 16.71
N LYS A 141 -1.18 -25.34 18.01
CA LYS A 141 -2.16 -26.13 18.77
C LYS A 141 -2.55 -25.35 20.03
N PRO A 142 -3.79 -25.50 20.51
CA PRO A 142 -4.18 -24.85 21.75
C PRO A 142 -3.37 -25.40 22.93
N VAL A 143 -3.07 -24.53 23.89
CA VAL A 143 -2.55 -24.95 25.20
C VAL A 143 -3.65 -25.65 26.00
N THR A 144 -4.86 -25.09 26.00
CA THR A 144 -6.06 -25.69 26.59
C THR A 144 -6.86 -26.42 25.51
N GLU A 145 -6.92 -27.74 25.58
CA GLU A 145 -7.65 -28.58 24.61
C GLU A 145 -9.08 -28.08 24.37
N GLY A 146 -9.52 -28.14 23.11
CA GLY A 146 -10.85 -27.72 22.68
C GLY A 146 -11.06 -26.21 22.57
N SER A 147 -10.09 -25.37 22.97
CA SER A 147 -10.25 -23.91 22.89
C SER A 147 -10.22 -23.35 21.45
N PHE A 148 -9.50 -24.00 20.54
CA PHE A 148 -9.54 -23.86 19.08
C PHE A 148 -8.92 -25.11 18.43
N LYS A 149 -9.13 -25.33 17.13
CA LYS A 149 -8.54 -26.48 16.43
C LYS A 149 -7.08 -26.24 16.03
N PRO A 150 -6.23 -27.29 15.99
CA PRO A 150 -4.91 -27.20 15.38
C PRO A 150 -4.98 -26.60 13.98
N PHE A 151 -4.00 -25.75 13.64
CA PHE A 151 -4.02 -25.01 12.38
C PHE A 151 -2.65 -24.93 11.72
N GLU A 152 -2.68 -24.66 10.40
CA GLU A 152 -1.54 -24.25 9.60
C GLU A 152 -1.97 -23.12 8.66
N LEU A 153 -1.29 -21.97 8.75
CA LEU A 153 -1.52 -20.80 7.89
C LEU A 153 -0.24 -20.51 7.09
N LYS A 154 -0.39 -20.32 5.78
CA LYS A 154 0.71 -20.03 4.85
C LYS A 154 0.57 -18.65 4.26
N PHE A 155 1.57 -17.81 4.48
CA PHE A 155 1.65 -16.45 3.97
C PHE A 155 2.82 -16.33 3.00
N PHE A 156 2.57 -15.85 1.80
CA PHE A 156 3.60 -15.60 0.80
C PHE A 156 4.01 -14.14 0.87
N VAL A 157 5.31 -13.89 1.03
CA VAL A 157 5.88 -12.54 1.13
C VAL A 157 7.00 -12.37 0.12
N THR A 158 7.20 -11.15 -0.33
CA THR A 158 8.35 -10.79 -1.18
C THR A 158 9.30 -9.91 -0.39
N VAL A 159 10.56 -10.29 -0.35
CA VAL A 159 11.63 -9.57 0.34
C VAL A 159 12.43 -8.78 -0.67
N ALA A 160 12.53 -7.47 -0.44
CA ALA A 160 13.26 -6.55 -1.28
C ALA A 160 14.78 -6.60 -1.02
N THR A 161 15.55 -6.01 -1.95
CA THR A 161 16.99 -5.84 -1.79
C THR A 161 17.33 -4.99 -0.58
N GLY A 162 18.16 -5.54 0.32
CA GLY A 162 18.71 -4.83 1.48
C GLY A 162 19.62 -3.67 1.13
N LYS A 163 20.01 -2.90 2.14
CA LYS A 163 21.14 -1.97 1.96
C LYS A 163 22.41 -2.75 1.62
N ALA A 164 23.14 -2.27 0.61
CA ALA A 164 24.49 -2.76 0.39
C ALA A 164 25.31 -2.46 1.65
N ILE A 165 25.85 -3.50 2.29
CA ILE A 165 26.89 -3.30 3.30
C ILE A 165 28.13 -2.89 2.52
N ASP A 166 28.47 -1.62 2.57
CA ASP A 166 29.78 -1.16 2.09
C ASP A 166 30.83 -1.71 3.06
N ILE A 167 31.50 -2.80 2.67
CA ILE A 167 32.59 -3.41 3.44
C ILE A 167 33.88 -2.62 3.16
N SER A 168 33.83 -1.31 3.40
CA SER A 168 34.96 -0.40 3.28
C SER A 168 35.18 0.32 4.61
N GLN A 169 35.67 -0.43 5.60
CA GLN A 169 36.43 -0.05 6.81
C GLN A 169 35.96 1.09 7.75
N PRO A 170 36.34 1.05 9.05
CA PRO A 170 35.73 1.85 10.10
C PRO A 170 36.34 3.25 10.23
N GLY A 171 35.45 4.23 10.46
CA GLY A 171 35.74 5.43 11.23
C GLY A 171 36.15 6.65 10.43
N GLN A 172 35.19 7.55 10.17
CA GLN A 172 35.35 8.98 10.44
C GLN A 172 33.99 9.58 10.82
N ASN A 173 33.90 10.04 12.07
CA ASN A 173 32.97 11.12 12.40
C ASN A 173 33.43 12.35 11.63
N GLU A 174 32.62 12.90 10.74
CA GLU A 174 32.60 14.34 10.57
C GLU A 174 31.29 14.83 9.96
N ASN A 175 30.79 15.86 10.62
CA ASN A 175 29.59 16.61 10.36
C ASN A 175 29.73 17.34 9.02
N GLN A 176 28.90 17.03 8.02
CA GLN A 176 28.75 17.89 6.84
C GLN A 176 27.29 18.13 6.54
N GLN A 177 26.84 19.25 7.10
CA GLN A 177 25.81 20.10 6.55
C GLN A 177 26.26 20.55 5.15
N GLY A 178 25.68 19.94 4.13
CA GLY A 178 25.97 20.22 2.73
C GLY A 178 24.70 20.14 1.90
N THR A 179 24.02 21.28 1.78
CA THR A 179 22.95 21.54 0.81
C THR A 179 23.35 21.02 -0.57
N THR A 180 22.81 19.88 -0.98
CA THR A 180 22.85 19.42 -2.37
C THR A 180 21.43 19.49 -2.90
N ILE A 181 21.06 20.67 -3.39
CA ILE A 181 19.96 20.84 -4.34
C ILE A 181 20.43 20.15 -5.62
N GLY A 182 20.13 18.85 -5.71
CA GLY A 182 20.36 18.07 -6.91
C GLY A 182 19.52 18.61 -8.06
N LEU A 183 20.21 19.09 -9.09
CA LEU A 183 19.70 19.51 -10.39
C LEU A 183 18.93 18.39 -11.12
N ILE A 184 17.70 18.11 -10.70
CA ILE A 184 16.68 17.42 -11.49
C ILE A 184 15.36 18.10 -11.08
N GLN A 185 14.88 19.14 -11.75
CA GLN A 185 13.84 19.03 -12.78
C GLN A 185 13.65 20.40 -13.48
N PRO A 186 14.02 20.58 -14.77
CA PRO A 186 13.62 21.78 -15.51
C PRO A 186 12.16 21.73 -16.03
N LEU A 187 11.39 20.68 -15.71
CA LEU A 187 10.06 20.46 -16.31
C LEU A 187 8.86 20.90 -15.45
N ILE A 188 9.04 21.20 -14.15
CA ILE A 188 7.93 21.70 -13.32
C ILE A 188 7.64 23.19 -13.59
N TRP A 189 8.67 23.97 -13.94
CA TRP A 189 8.49 25.39 -14.24
C TRP A 189 7.80 25.69 -15.58
N LEU A 190 7.82 24.76 -16.55
CA LEU A 190 7.08 24.95 -17.81
C LEU A 190 5.56 24.88 -17.61
N GLY A 191 5.08 24.01 -16.71
CA GLY A 191 3.65 23.86 -16.43
C GLY A 191 3.04 25.10 -15.75
N ILE A 192 3.80 25.74 -14.84
CA ILE A 192 3.36 26.94 -14.11
C ILE A 192 3.31 28.16 -15.05
N LEU A 193 4.21 28.24 -16.03
CA LEU A 193 4.23 29.33 -17.02
C LEU A 193 3.07 29.24 -18.03
N LEU A 194 2.67 28.02 -18.41
CA LEU A 194 1.55 27.80 -19.34
C LEU A 194 0.17 28.07 -18.70
N LEU A 195 0.02 27.82 -17.40
CA LEU A 195 -1.22 28.09 -16.66
C LEU A 195 -1.45 29.59 -16.41
N SER A 196 -0.39 30.38 -16.18
CA SER A 196 -0.51 31.83 -15.97
C SER A 196 -0.76 32.61 -17.26
N GLY A 197 -0.15 32.20 -18.38
CA GLY A 197 -0.40 32.82 -19.69
C GLY A 197 -1.83 32.63 -20.22
N GLY A 198 -2.42 31.46 -20.00
CA GLY A 198 -3.80 31.17 -20.42
C GLY A 198 -4.86 32.03 -19.72
N ILE A 199 -4.68 32.33 -18.43
CA ILE A 199 -5.60 33.15 -17.64
C ILE A 199 -5.55 34.62 -18.11
N VAL A 200 -4.38 35.15 -18.44
CA VAL A 200 -4.24 36.54 -18.92
C VAL A 200 -4.92 36.73 -20.27
N VAL A 201 -4.75 35.79 -21.21
CA VAL A 201 -5.43 35.84 -22.51
C VAL A 201 -6.96 35.74 -22.35
N PHE A 202 -7.43 34.88 -21.44
CA PHE A 202 -8.87 34.74 -21.16
C PHE A 202 -9.49 36.03 -20.59
N LEU A 203 -8.81 36.69 -19.65
CA LEU A 203 -9.28 37.96 -19.07
C LEU A 203 -9.28 39.12 -20.08
N VAL A 204 -8.29 39.18 -20.98
CA VAL A 204 -8.23 40.19 -22.05
C VAL A 204 -9.35 39.96 -23.08
N GLN A 205 -9.68 38.71 -23.40
CA GLN A 205 -10.81 38.38 -24.29
C GLN A 205 -12.16 38.77 -23.67
N MET A 206 -12.35 38.55 -22.36
CA MET A 206 -13.59 38.94 -21.67
C MET A 206 -13.79 40.46 -21.60
N LYS A 207 -12.71 41.24 -21.41
CA LYS A 207 -12.80 42.71 -21.38
C LYS A 207 -13.15 43.32 -22.75
N LYS A 208 -12.94 42.59 -23.85
CA LYS A 208 -13.24 43.06 -25.22
C LYS A 208 -14.69 42.78 -25.65
N GLN A 209 -15.46 42.02 -24.87
CA GLN A 209 -16.87 41.68 -25.17
C GLN A 209 -17.90 42.43 -24.30
N ASN A 210 -17.45 43.36 -23.45
CA ASN A 210 -18.29 44.38 -22.81
C ASN A 210 -18.02 45.75 -23.44
#